data_AF-A0A452Y0G5-F1
#
_entry.id   AF-A0A452Y0G5-F1
#
_cell.length_a   1.000
_cell.length_b   1.000
_cell.length_c   1.000
_cell.angle_alpha   90.00
_cell.angle_beta   90.00
_cell.angle_gamma   90.00
#
_symmetry.space_group_name_H-M   'P 1'
#
loop_
_entity.id
_entity.type
_entity.pdbx_description
1 polymer ?
#
loop_
_entity_poly.entity_id
_entity_poly.type
_entity_poly.pdbx_seq_one_letter_code
_entity_poly.pdbx_strand_id
1 'polypeptide(L)'
;MISSSSTRKGSMNCMKRKSNTLCKLIRKRIQLVMVMVRMKVLPSLTFLLVLQEVCDCADQCIFCHLEVEPLNEEEQEEKEQLLEEGFSTWTRRDFNTFIRACEKYGRDDIKSIASEMEGKTEEEVQRYAEVFKERYTELNDYDRIIKNIEKGESKISRKDEIMKAIAKKMDRYKNPWLELKIQYGQNKGKLYNEECDRFLLCMVHKLGYGNWEELKSAFRMSPLFRFDWFVKSRTTQELARRCDTLIRLVEKENQECDERDRQARKDKKNMTPTKRPSSSSPAMDSPMQTPSKRGRRDGSAPSGKRRRR
;
A
#
# COMPACT_ATOMS: atom_id res chain seq x y z
N MET A 1 -65.58 -20.13 -52.23
CA MET A 1 -64.14 -20.48 -52.15
C MET A 1 -63.31 -19.27 -51.73
N ILE A 2 -63.42 -18.80 -50.48
CA ILE A 2 -62.50 -17.80 -49.91
C ILE A 2 -62.50 -18.03 -48.40
N SER A 3 -61.43 -18.62 -47.85
CA SER A 3 -60.95 -18.46 -46.46
C SER A 3 -59.96 -19.57 -46.09
N SER A 4 -58.72 -19.47 -46.56
CA SER A 4 -57.64 -20.34 -46.04
C SER A 4 -56.27 -19.64 -46.00
N SER A 5 -56.17 -18.41 -46.51
CA SER A 5 -54.90 -17.68 -46.67
C SER A 5 -54.57 -16.71 -45.51
N SER A 6 -55.53 -16.38 -44.64
CA SER A 6 -55.31 -15.42 -43.54
C SER A 6 -54.68 -16.06 -42.29
N THR A 7 -55.06 -17.30 -41.95
CA THR A 7 -54.66 -17.97 -40.70
C THR A 7 -53.21 -18.45 -40.70
N ARG A 8 -52.64 -18.85 -41.86
CA ARG A 8 -51.22 -19.25 -41.96
C ARG A 8 -50.26 -18.06 -41.83
N LYS A 9 -50.61 -16.88 -42.35
CA LYS A 9 -49.80 -15.66 -42.23
C LYS A 9 -49.73 -15.14 -40.78
N GLY A 10 -50.81 -15.27 -40.01
CA GLY A 10 -50.83 -14.91 -38.58
C GLY A 10 -49.93 -15.81 -37.71
N SER A 11 -49.89 -17.11 -37.99
CA SER A 11 -49.05 -18.08 -37.25
C SER A 11 -47.56 -17.90 -37.55
N MET A 12 -47.19 -17.69 -38.83
CA MET A 12 -45.79 -17.40 -39.22
C MET A 12 -45.28 -16.07 -38.66
N ASN A 13 -46.12 -15.03 -38.56
CA ASN A 13 -45.74 -13.76 -37.97
C ASN A 13 -45.59 -13.82 -36.44
N CYS A 14 -46.36 -14.67 -35.75
CA CYS A 14 -46.20 -14.90 -34.31
C CYS A 14 -44.92 -15.69 -33.99
N MET A 15 -44.59 -16.71 -34.80
CA MET A 15 -43.33 -17.46 -34.70
C MET A 15 -42.11 -16.58 -35.02
N LYS A 16 -42.17 -15.72 -36.05
CA LYS A 16 -41.09 -14.77 -36.36
C LYS A 16 -40.88 -13.70 -35.29
N ARG A 17 -41.94 -13.24 -34.62
CA ARG A 17 -41.82 -12.28 -33.50
C ARG A 17 -41.27 -12.94 -32.24
N LYS A 18 -41.69 -14.16 -31.92
CA LYS A 18 -41.15 -14.93 -30.78
C LYS A 18 -39.69 -15.33 -31.03
N SER A 19 -39.33 -15.77 -32.24
CA SER A 19 -37.95 -16.03 -32.65
C SER A 19 -37.08 -14.78 -32.60
N ASN A 20 -37.55 -13.62 -33.07
CA ASN A 20 -36.80 -12.36 -32.94
C ASN A 20 -36.63 -11.88 -31.49
N THR A 21 -37.60 -12.14 -30.62
CA THR A 21 -37.53 -11.73 -29.21
C THR A 21 -36.64 -12.68 -28.41
N LEU A 22 -36.71 -13.98 -28.71
CA LEU A 22 -35.84 -15.02 -28.16
C LEU A 22 -34.40 -14.85 -28.66
N CYS A 23 -34.19 -14.56 -29.96
CA CYS A 23 -32.89 -14.20 -30.52
C CYS A 23 -32.36 -12.88 -29.95
N LYS A 24 -33.21 -11.89 -29.63
CA LYS A 24 -32.76 -10.68 -28.91
C LYS A 24 -32.40 -10.95 -27.45
N LEU A 25 -33.08 -11.89 -26.79
CA LEU A 25 -32.80 -12.28 -25.40
C LEU A 25 -31.57 -13.18 -25.31
N ILE A 26 -31.38 -14.07 -26.30
CA ILE A 26 -30.19 -14.89 -26.51
C ILE A 26 -29.03 -14.01 -26.96
N ARG A 27 -29.19 -13.05 -27.89
CA ARG A 27 -28.18 -12.02 -28.21
C ARG A 27 -27.83 -11.20 -26.99
N LYS A 28 -28.80 -10.72 -26.20
CA LYS A 28 -28.49 -10.02 -24.94
C LYS A 28 -27.76 -10.92 -23.94
N ARG A 29 -28.13 -12.21 -23.81
CA ARG A 29 -27.43 -13.16 -22.93
C ARG A 29 -26.06 -13.56 -23.47
N ILE A 30 -25.87 -13.69 -24.78
CA ILE A 30 -24.60 -13.96 -25.45
C ILE A 30 -23.72 -12.72 -25.37
N GLN A 31 -24.26 -11.51 -25.50
CA GLN A 31 -23.51 -10.27 -25.37
C GLN A 31 -23.19 -10.00 -23.90
N LEU A 32 -24.05 -10.38 -22.96
CA LEU A 32 -23.74 -10.41 -21.52
C LEU A 32 -22.66 -11.46 -21.21
N VAL A 33 -22.78 -12.67 -21.76
CA VAL A 33 -21.80 -13.77 -21.61
C VAL A 33 -20.48 -13.43 -22.31
N MET A 34 -20.49 -12.73 -23.45
CA MET A 34 -19.29 -12.25 -24.16
C MET A 34 -18.65 -11.08 -23.42
N VAL A 35 -19.44 -10.20 -22.79
CA VAL A 35 -18.94 -9.18 -21.85
C VAL A 35 -18.34 -9.83 -20.59
N MET A 36 -18.86 -10.99 -20.16
CA MET A 36 -18.30 -11.79 -19.06
C MET A 36 -17.07 -12.62 -19.49
N VAL A 37 -17.00 -13.09 -20.75
CA VAL A 37 -15.81 -13.69 -21.38
C VAL A 37 -14.69 -12.66 -21.53
N ARG A 38 -15.05 -11.40 -21.82
CA ARG A 38 -14.16 -10.22 -21.85
C ARG A 38 -13.47 -9.96 -20.50
N MET A 39 -13.89 -10.63 -19.42
CA MET A 39 -13.33 -10.46 -18.08
C MET A 39 -12.69 -11.66 -17.43
N LYS A 40 -12.83 -12.89 -17.95
CA LYS A 40 -12.21 -14.13 -17.42
C LYS A 40 -12.03 -14.20 -15.89
N VAL A 41 -13.02 -13.74 -15.12
CA VAL A 41 -13.01 -13.93 -13.67
C VAL A 41 -14.27 -14.63 -13.23
N LEU A 42 -14.32 -15.92 -13.51
CA LEU A 42 -14.97 -16.91 -12.65
C LEU A 42 -14.33 -18.28 -12.91
N PRO A 43 -14.27 -19.18 -11.90
CA PRO A 43 -13.62 -20.48 -12.00
C PRO A 43 -14.23 -21.29 -13.13
N SER A 44 -13.44 -22.16 -13.75
CA SER A 44 -13.85 -22.92 -14.95
C SER A 44 -15.19 -23.65 -14.80
N LEU A 45 -15.65 -23.90 -13.57
CA LEU A 45 -16.92 -24.55 -13.25
C LEU A 45 -18.16 -23.64 -13.33
N THR A 46 -18.08 -22.34 -13.05
CA THR A 46 -19.23 -21.42 -13.25
C THR A 46 -19.35 -20.96 -14.69
N PHE A 47 -18.25 -20.91 -15.44
CA PHE A 47 -18.30 -20.76 -16.89
C PHE A 47 -18.96 -21.98 -17.55
N LEU A 48 -18.62 -23.19 -17.06
CA LEU A 48 -19.32 -24.42 -17.44
C LEU A 48 -20.77 -24.42 -16.97
N LEU A 49 -21.12 -23.95 -15.77
CA LEU A 49 -22.52 -23.91 -15.31
C LEU A 49 -23.37 -22.84 -16.01
N VAL A 50 -22.81 -21.71 -16.44
CA VAL A 50 -23.54 -20.70 -17.22
C VAL A 50 -23.60 -21.13 -18.69
N LEU A 51 -22.54 -21.73 -19.24
CA LEU A 51 -22.65 -22.43 -20.53
C LEU A 51 -23.59 -23.62 -20.44
N GLN A 52 -23.71 -24.28 -19.29
CA GLN A 52 -24.61 -25.41 -19.07
C GLN A 52 -26.00 -24.94 -18.71
N GLU A 53 -26.26 -23.76 -18.16
CA GLU A 53 -27.60 -23.18 -18.08
C GLU A 53 -28.02 -22.55 -19.41
N VAL A 54 -27.08 -22.04 -20.21
CA VAL A 54 -27.32 -21.58 -21.58
C VAL A 54 -27.50 -22.77 -22.53
N CYS A 55 -26.75 -23.86 -22.34
CA CYS A 55 -26.96 -25.15 -23.00
C CYS A 55 -28.19 -25.87 -22.45
N ASP A 56 -28.50 -25.86 -21.16
CA ASP A 56 -29.69 -26.51 -20.59
C ASP A 56 -30.95 -25.73 -20.94
N CYS A 57 -30.87 -24.40 -21.14
CA CYS A 57 -31.95 -23.61 -21.73
C CYS A 57 -32.04 -23.81 -23.26
N ALA A 58 -30.91 -24.12 -23.92
CA ALA A 58 -30.89 -24.60 -25.30
C ALA A 58 -31.35 -26.07 -25.44
N ASP A 59 -31.19 -26.90 -24.40
CA ASP A 59 -31.52 -28.34 -24.34
C ASP A 59 -32.96 -28.54 -23.88
N GLN A 60 -33.51 -27.64 -23.06
CA GLN A 60 -34.96 -27.50 -22.90
C GLN A 60 -35.62 -26.94 -24.18
N CYS A 61 -34.83 -26.31 -25.07
CA CYS A 61 -35.24 -25.94 -26.43
C CYS A 61 -34.88 -27.00 -27.49
N ILE A 62 -34.14 -28.08 -27.16
CA ILE A 62 -33.75 -29.15 -28.11
C ILE A 62 -34.97 -29.90 -28.67
N PHE A 63 -36.13 -29.81 -28.02
CA PHE A 63 -37.35 -30.38 -28.60
C PHE A 63 -37.91 -29.59 -29.79
N CYS A 64 -37.35 -28.41 -30.12
CA CYS A 64 -37.69 -27.68 -31.32
C CYS A 64 -36.41 -27.43 -32.12
N HIS A 65 -36.26 -28.14 -33.24
CA HIS A 65 -35.40 -27.82 -34.38
C HIS A 65 -35.36 -26.30 -34.65
N LEU A 66 -34.48 -25.56 -33.96
CA LEU A 66 -34.04 -24.24 -34.35
C LEU A 66 -32.63 -24.42 -34.88
N GLU A 67 -32.52 -24.36 -36.21
CA GLU A 67 -31.25 -24.07 -36.86
C GLU A 67 -30.72 -22.78 -36.23
N VAL A 68 -29.60 -22.91 -35.51
CA VAL A 68 -28.83 -21.76 -35.05
C VAL A 68 -28.28 -21.13 -36.32
N GLU A 69 -28.89 -20.04 -36.77
CA GLU A 69 -28.36 -19.27 -37.89
C GLU A 69 -26.89 -18.91 -37.57
N PRO A 70 -25.94 -19.24 -38.47
CA PRO A 70 -24.54 -18.88 -38.27
C PRO A 70 -24.44 -17.35 -38.16
N LEU A 71 -23.55 -16.89 -37.27
CA LEU A 71 -23.31 -15.46 -37.05
C LEU A 71 -23.08 -14.75 -38.39
N ASN A 72 -23.79 -13.63 -38.59
CA ASN A 72 -23.61 -12.80 -39.78
C ASN A 72 -22.17 -12.24 -39.83
N GLU A 73 -21.69 -11.88 -41.02
CA GLU A 73 -20.35 -11.26 -41.20
C GLU A 73 -20.10 -10.08 -40.25
N GLU A 74 -21.08 -9.18 -40.08
CA GLU A 74 -21.01 -8.06 -39.13
C GLU A 74 -20.90 -8.52 -37.65
N GLU A 75 -21.61 -9.60 -37.28
CA GLU A 75 -21.56 -10.14 -35.91
C GLU A 75 -20.27 -10.93 -35.65
N GLN A 76 -19.68 -11.48 -36.71
CA GLN A 76 -18.39 -12.17 -36.66
C GLN A 76 -17.24 -11.16 -36.49
N GLU A 77 -17.29 -10.01 -37.19
CA GLU A 77 -16.36 -8.89 -36.98
C GLU A 77 -16.48 -8.29 -35.58
N GLU A 78 -17.70 -8.05 -35.08
CA GLU A 78 -17.91 -7.56 -33.71
C GLU A 78 -17.34 -8.56 -32.69
N LYS A 79 -17.53 -9.86 -32.92
CA LYS A 79 -16.95 -10.91 -32.07
C LYS A 79 -15.42 -10.89 -32.08
N GLU A 80 -14.79 -10.71 -33.23
CA GLU A 80 -13.33 -10.64 -33.32
C GLU A 80 -12.76 -9.40 -32.61
N GLN A 81 -13.39 -8.23 -32.80
CA GLN A 81 -13.02 -7.01 -32.07
C GLN A 81 -13.14 -7.19 -30.55
N LEU A 82 -14.24 -7.79 -30.08
CA LEU A 82 -14.46 -8.05 -28.66
C LEU A 82 -13.46 -9.05 -28.05
N LEU A 83 -12.95 -9.99 -28.86
CA LEU A 83 -11.92 -10.94 -28.45
C LEU A 83 -10.54 -10.31 -28.39
N GLU A 84 -10.24 -9.38 -29.30
CA GLU A 84 -8.99 -8.63 -29.35
C GLU A 84 -8.85 -7.62 -28.19
N GLU A 85 -9.97 -7.00 -27.79
CA GLU A 85 -10.05 -6.15 -26.60
C GLU A 85 -9.93 -6.93 -25.26
N GLY A 86 -9.91 -8.27 -25.31
CA GLY A 86 -9.79 -9.13 -24.14
C GLY A 86 -8.35 -9.50 -23.79
N PHE A 87 -8.13 -9.87 -22.52
CA PHE A 87 -6.85 -10.40 -22.06
C PHE A 87 -6.69 -11.89 -22.40
N SER A 88 -6.61 -12.22 -23.69
CA SER A 88 -6.51 -13.61 -24.18
C SER A 88 -5.26 -14.34 -23.66
N THR A 89 -4.16 -13.59 -23.49
CA THR A 89 -2.87 -14.09 -23.03
C THR A 89 -2.80 -14.32 -21.52
N TRP A 90 -3.80 -13.90 -20.75
CA TRP A 90 -3.82 -14.05 -19.29
C TRP A 90 -4.48 -15.36 -18.87
N THR A 91 -3.73 -16.14 -18.09
CA THR A 91 -4.19 -17.41 -17.53
C THR A 91 -4.63 -17.25 -16.07
N ARG A 92 -5.32 -18.25 -15.54
CA ARG A 92 -5.69 -18.30 -14.11
C ARG A 92 -4.46 -18.31 -13.19
N ARG A 93 -3.33 -18.85 -13.65
CA ARG A 93 -2.06 -18.81 -12.90
C ARG A 93 -1.55 -17.38 -12.81
N ASP A 94 -1.60 -16.64 -13.92
CA ASP A 94 -1.16 -15.25 -14.00
C ASP A 94 -2.02 -14.37 -13.11
N PHE A 95 -3.35 -14.56 -13.12
CA PHE A 95 -4.25 -13.88 -12.20
C PHE A 95 -3.88 -14.11 -10.73
N ASN A 96 -3.71 -15.36 -10.31
CA ASN A 96 -3.33 -15.67 -8.93
C ASN A 96 -1.95 -15.10 -8.56
N THR A 97 -1.02 -15.05 -9.52
CA THR A 97 0.31 -14.47 -9.33
C THR A 97 0.22 -12.96 -9.19
N PHE A 98 -0.57 -12.30 -10.03
CA PHE A 98 -0.88 -10.87 -9.96
C PHE A 98 -1.48 -10.50 -8.59
N ILE A 99 -2.50 -11.22 -8.12
CA ILE A 99 -3.10 -10.94 -6.80
C ILE A 99 -2.08 -11.10 -5.66
N ARG A 100 -1.21 -12.12 -5.71
CA ARG A 100 -0.14 -12.30 -4.73
C ARG A 100 0.91 -11.19 -4.80
N ALA A 101 1.25 -10.74 -6.00
CA ALA A 101 2.17 -9.64 -6.21
C ALA A 101 1.59 -8.33 -5.67
N CYS A 102 0.30 -8.06 -5.90
CA CYS A 102 -0.41 -6.93 -5.29
C CYS A 102 -0.42 -6.99 -3.76
N GLU A 103 -0.59 -8.16 -3.14
CA GLU A 103 -0.49 -8.30 -1.67
C GLU A 103 0.93 -8.01 -1.15
N LYS A 104 1.97 -8.36 -1.92
CA LYS A 104 3.38 -8.29 -1.51
C LYS A 104 4.01 -6.92 -1.73
N TYR A 105 3.71 -6.27 -2.85
CA TYR A 105 4.32 -5.00 -3.26
C TYR A 105 3.34 -3.81 -3.15
N GLY A 106 2.04 -4.08 -3.04
CA GLY A 106 0.98 -3.07 -3.09
C GLY A 106 0.49 -2.83 -4.52
N ARG A 107 -0.74 -2.34 -4.67
CA ARG A 107 -1.37 -2.14 -5.99
C ARG A 107 -0.73 -1.06 -6.86
N ASP A 108 0.03 -0.14 -6.24
CA ASP A 108 0.59 1.02 -6.91
C ASP A 108 1.99 0.73 -7.53
N ASP A 109 2.68 -0.31 -7.07
CA ASP A 109 4.04 -0.64 -7.54
C ASP A 109 4.02 -1.67 -8.69
N ILE A 110 3.63 -1.17 -9.86
CA ILE A 110 3.42 -1.98 -11.06
C ILE A 110 4.73 -2.57 -11.59
N LYS A 111 5.86 -1.90 -11.36
CA LYS A 111 7.20 -2.38 -11.77
C LYS A 111 7.58 -3.66 -11.03
N SER A 112 7.42 -3.65 -9.71
CA SER A 112 7.70 -4.83 -8.88
C SER A 112 6.72 -5.97 -9.18
N ILE A 113 5.45 -5.65 -9.44
CA ILE A 113 4.46 -6.64 -9.87
C ILE A 113 4.86 -7.26 -11.22
N ALA A 114 5.22 -6.45 -12.21
CA ALA A 114 5.61 -6.92 -13.53
C ALA A 114 6.87 -7.81 -13.49
N SER A 115 7.84 -7.49 -12.62
CA SER A 115 9.03 -8.32 -12.43
C SER A 115 8.73 -9.72 -11.88
N GLU A 116 7.64 -9.91 -11.16
CA GLU A 116 7.23 -11.23 -10.64
C GLU A 116 6.34 -12.00 -11.65
N MET A 117 5.83 -11.33 -12.68
CA MET A 117 4.97 -11.91 -13.70
C MET A 117 5.82 -12.50 -14.84
N GLU A 118 5.80 -13.82 -14.98
CA GLU A 118 6.55 -14.51 -16.04
C GLU A 118 5.90 -14.27 -17.41
N GLY A 119 6.68 -13.73 -18.36
CA GLY A 119 6.26 -13.59 -19.76
C GLY A 119 5.24 -12.48 -20.02
N LYS A 120 5.09 -11.51 -19.10
CA LYS A 120 4.29 -10.30 -19.29
C LYS A 120 5.16 -9.06 -19.25
N THR A 121 4.84 -8.11 -20.12
CA THR A 121 5.47 -6.79 -20.12
C THR A 121 4.85 -5.88 -19.06
N GLU A 122 5.60 -4.87 -18.59
CA GLU A 122 5.11 -3.88 -17.63
C GLU A 122 3.83 -3.18 -18.13
N GLU A 123 3.78 -2.88 -19.43
CA GLU A 123 2.63 -2.23 -20.08
C GLU A 123 1.37 -3.12 -20.07
N GLU A 124 1.51 -4.42 -20.31
CA GLU A 124 0.38 -5.36 -20.23
C GLU A 124 -0.15 -5.48 -18.80
N VAL A 125 0.74 -5.51 -17.82
CA VAL A 125 0.38 -5.57 -16.39
C VAL A 125 -0.30 -4.28 -15.95
N GLN A 126 0.18 -3.12 -16.40
CA GLN A 126 -0.46 -1.82 -16.17
C GLN A 126 -1.90 -1.79 -16.69
N ARG A 127 -2.10 -2.16 -17.97
CA ARG A 127 -3.43 -2.21 -18.58
C ARG A 127 -4.36 -3.16 -17.82
N TYR A 128 -3.85 -4.31 -17.40
CA TYR A 128 -4.61 -5.26 -16.59
C TYR A 128 -4.99 -4.71 -15.22
N ALA A 129 -4.06 -4.03 -14.53
CA ALA A 129 -4.27 -3.45 -13.21
C ALA A 129 -5.34 -2.33 -13.22
N GLU A 130 -5.37 -1.51 -14.28
CA GLU A 130 -6.39 -0.47 -14.46
C GLU A 130 -7.79 -1.09 -14.62
N VAL A 131 -7.93 -2.06 -15.52
CA VAL A 131 -9.20 -2.78 -15.72
C VAL A 131 -9.62 -3.53 -14.46
N PHE A 132 -8.67 -4.16 -13.75
CA PHE A 132 -8.93 -4.79 -12.47
C PHE A 132 -9.48 -3.80 -11.45
N LYS A 133 -8.90 -2.60 -11.34
CA LYS A 133 -9.35 -1.56 -10.41
C LYS A 133 -10.77 -1.07 -10.71
N GLU A 134 -11.17 -1.03 -11.98
CA GLU A 134 -12.51 -0.60 -12.37
C GLU A 134 -13.57 -1.70 -12.22
N ARG A 135 -13.20 -2.95 -12.52
CA ARG A 135 -14.15 -4.07 -12.67
C ARG A 135 -14.00 -5.20 -11.66
N TYR A 136 -13.20 -5.04 -10.60
CA TYR A 136 -13.03 -6.08 -9.57
C TYR A 136 -14.34 -6.50 -8.88
N THR A 137 -15.47 -5.80 -9.02
CA THR A 137 -16.75 -6.25 -8.44
C THR A 137 -17.39 -7.40 -9.20
N GLU A 138 -16.94 -7.68 -10.42
CA GLU A 138 -17.49 -8.74 -11.27
C GLU A 138 -16.91 -10.14 -10.94
N LEU A 139 -15.91 -10.22 -10.07
CA LEU A 139 -15.27 -11.48 -9.64
C LEU A 139 -16.15 -12.18 -8.57
N ASN A 140 -16.23 -13.52 -8.52
CA ASN A 140 -16.99 -14.22 -7.44
C ASN A 140 -16.54 -13.81 -6.03
N ASP A 141 -15.22 -13.82 -5.84
CA ASP A 141 -14.57 -13.75 -4.54
C ASP A 141 -13.93 -12.38 -4.31
N TYR A 142 -14.46 -11.33 -4.95
CA TYR A 142 -13.85 -10.01 -4.93
C TYR A 142 -13.67 -9.45 -3.51
N ASP A 143 -14.66 -9.62 -2.64
CA ASP A 143 -14.60 -9.16 -1.24
C ASP A 143 -13.40 -9.78 -0.51
N ARG A 144 -13.16 -11.08 -0.71
CA ARG A 144 -12.01 -11.78 -0.13
C ARG A 144 -10.68 -11.30 -0.74
N ILE A 145 -10.65 -11.11 -2.06
CA ILE A 145 -9.45 -10.68 -2.79
C ILE A 145 -9.04 -9.28 -2.34
N ILE A 146 -9.97 -8.32 -2.33
CA ILE A 146 -9.72 -6.94 -1.92
C ILE A 146 -9.29 -6.89 -0.45
N LYS A 147 -9.97 -7.59 0.46
CA LYS A 147 -9.55 -7.65 1.88
C LYS A 147 -8.14 -8.21 2.06
N ASN A 148 -7.74 -9.19 1.26
CA ASN A 148 -6.37 -9.71 1.31
C ASN A 148 -5.35 -8.68 0.80
N ILE A 149 -5.65 -7.99 -0.30
CA ILE A 149 -4.80 -6.93 -0.84
C ILE A 149 -4.66 -5.79 0.17
N GLU A 150 -5.76 -5.27 0.72
CA GLU A 150 -5.75 -4.21 1.73
C GLU A 150 -4.97 -4.62 2.99
N LYS A 151 -5.09 -5.89 3.39
CA LYS A 151 -4.31 -6.44 4.51
C LYS A 151 -2.82 -6.54 4.17
N GLY A 152 -2.47 -6.85 2.92
CA GLY A 152 -1.10 -6.79 2.41
C GLY A 152 -0.54 -5.37 2.47
N GLU A 153 -1.25 -4.41 1.89
CA GLU A 153 -0.90 -3.00 1.88
C GLU A 153 -0.76 -2.42 3.28
N SER A 154 -1.67 -2.78 4.20
CA SER A 154 -1.56 -2.38 5.60
C SER A 154 -0.28 -2.89 6.26
N LYS A 155 0.18 -4.11 5.94
CA LYS A 155 1.47 -4.63 6.44
C LYS A 155 2.66 -3.89 5.83
N ILE A 156 2.59 -3.53 4.55
CA ILE A 156 3.64 -2.77 3.85
C ILE A 156 3.75 -1.37 4.47
N SER A 157 2.64 -0.64 4.59
CA SER A 157 2.58 0.66 5.26
C SER A 157 3.12 0.58 6.68
N ARG A 158 2.70 -0.45 7.43
CA ARG A 158 3.17 -0.68 8.80
C ARG A 158 4.68 -0.89 8.86
N LYS A 159 5.25 -1.66 7.94
CA LYS A 159 6.71 -1.88 7.86
C LYS A 159 7.44 -0.56 7.63
N ASP A 160 6.95 0.28 6.73
CA ASP A 160 7.55 1.59 6.44
C ASP A 160 7.44 2.57 7.61
N GLU A 161 6.29 2.60 8.29
CA GLU A 161 6.07 3.38 9.52
C GLU A 161 7.06 2.98 10.61
N ILE A 162 7.26 1.67 10.82
CA ILE A 162 8.22 1.15 11.79
C ILE A 162 9.64 1.60 11.44
N MET A 163 10.05 1.47 10.18
CA MET A 163 11.38 1.90 9.73
C MET A 163 11.59 3.40 9.95
N LYS A 164 10.59 4.23 9.63
CA LYS A 164 10.61 5.68 9.88
C LYS A 164 10.69 6.01 11.37
N ALA A 165 9.93 5.30 12.22
CA ALA A 165 9.92 5.51 13.66
C ALA A 165 11.28 5.17 14.30
N ILE A 166 11.92 4.08 13.85
CA ILE A 166 13.26 3.69 14.30
C ILE A 166 14.29 4.72 13.81
N ALA A 167 14.27 5.10 12.53
CA ALA A 167 15.18 6.10 11.97
C ALA A 167 15.11 7.42 12.77
N LYS A 168 13.89 7.93 13.02
CA LYS A 168 13.66 9.13 13.84
C LYS A 168 14.24 9.02 15.25
N LYS A 169 14.21 7.83 15.85
CA LYS A 169 14.81 7.57 17.16
C LYS A 169 16.33 7.54 17.09
N MET A 170 16.90 6.96 16.03
CA MET A 170 18.35 6.88 15.82
C MET A 170 18.97 8.25 15.54
N ASP A 171 18.29 9.11 14.79
CA ASP A 171 18.75 10.48 14.46
C ASP A 171 18.94 11.38 15.69
N ARG A 172 18.38 11.00 16.85
CA ARG A 172 18.58 11.72 18.12
C ARG A 172 19.97 11.52 18.71
N TYR A 173 20.70 10.50 18.27
CA TYR A 173 21.99 10.10 18.81
C TYR A 173 23.08 10.19 17.75
N LYS A 174 24.28 10.65 18.13
CA LYS A 174 25.43 10.63 17.22
C LYS A 174 25.94 9.22 16.98
N ASN A 175 25.92 8.38 18.03
CA ASN A 175 26.29 6.97 17.92
C ASN A 175 25.21 6.05 18.53
N PRO A 176 24.20 5.64 17.72
CA PRO A 176 23.11 4.80 18.19
C PRO A 176 23.56 3.47 18.84
N TRP A 177 24.66 2.87 18.38
CA TRP A 177 25.14 1.57 18.87
C TRP A 177 25.63 1.61 20.32
N LEU A 178 26.06 2.77 20.83
CA LEU A 178 26.59 2.92 22.19
C LEU A 178 25.75 3.84 23.08
N GLU A 179 24.97 4.75 22.50
CA GLU A 179 24.26 5.80 23.26
C GLU A 179 22.73 5.67 23.26
N LEU A 180 22.14 4.94 22.32
CA LEU A 180 20.68 4.77 22.24
C LEU A 180 20.09 4.13 23.49
N LYS A 181 19.24 4.89 24.20
CA LYS A 181 18.48 4.42 25.35
C LYS A 181 17.00 4.27 25.01
N ILE A 182 16.39 3.18 25.48
CA ILE A 182 14.97 2.86 25.32
C ILE A 182 14.27 3.09 26.64
N GLN A 183 13.12 3.77 26.61
CA GLN A 183 12.28 3.97 27.79
C GLN A 183 11.34 2.78 27.96
N TYR A 184 11.68 1.85 28.86
CA TYR A 184 10.97 0.59 29.00
C TYR A 184 9.64 0.67 29.78
N GLY A 185 9.52 1.61 30.71
CA GLY A 185 8.43 1.61 31.69
C GLY A 185 8.36 0.26 32.42
N GLN A 186 7.20 -0.40 32.39
CA GLN A 186 6.99 -1.72 32.98
C GLN A 186 7.44 -2.90 32.06
N ASN A 187 7.80 -2.64 30.80
CA ASN A 187 7.99 -3.67 29.76
C ASN A 187 9.46 -4.07 29.53
N LYS A 188 10.36 -3.81 30.49
CA LYS A 188 11.79 -4.12 30.34
C LYS A 188 12.03 -5.61 30.13
N GLY A 189 11.26 -6.47 30.78
CA GLY A 189 11.51 -7.92 30.79
C GLY A 189 12.79 -8.27 31.56
N LYS A 190 12.84 -9.47 32.17
CA LYS A 190 13.99 -9.87 33.01
C LYS A 190 15.17 -10.44 32.22
N LEU A 191 14.93 -10.91 30.99
CA LEU A 191 15.87 -11.75 30.25
C LEU A 191 16.68 -10.99 29.20
N TYR A 192 16.17 -9.84 28.72
CA TYR A 192 16.84 -9.06 27.69
C TYR A 192 17.60 -7.89 28.33
N ASN A 193 18.88 -7.79 27.98
CA ASN A 193 19.75 -6.71 28.41
C ASN A 193 19.56 -5.46 27.53
N GLU A 194 19.86 -4.28 28.07
CA GLU A 194 19.76 -3.01 27.32
C GLU A 194 20.70 -2.98 26.10
N GLU A 195 21.87 -3.61 26.20
CA GLU A 195 22.81 -3.76 25.08
C GLU A 195 22.24 -4.67 23.99
N CYS A 196 21.56 -5.74 24.38
CA CYS A 196 20.89 -6.65 23.44
C CYS A 196 19.77 -5.92 22.69
N ASP A 197 18.89 -5.21 23.42
CA ASP A 197 17.77 -4.50 22.80
C ASP A 197 18.23 -3.37 21.87
N ARG A 198 19.28 -2.66 22.26
CA ARG A 198 19.91 -1.62 21.44
C ARG A 198 20.48 -2.18 20.15
N PHE A 199 21.23 -3.28 20.25
CA PHE A 199 21.76 -3.97 19.08
C PHE A 199 20.63 -4.46 18.18
N LEU A 200 19.56 -5.01 18.76
CA LEU A 200 18.39 -5.48 18.03
C LEU A 200 17.76 -4.35 17.21
N LEU A 201 17.50 -3.19 17.84
CA LEU A 201 16.90 -2.04 17.17
C LEU A 201 17.80 -1.45 16.07
N CYS A 202 19.11 -1.32 16.34
CA CYS A 202 20.08 -0.81 15.37
C CYS A 202 20.24 -1.76 14.17
N MET A 203 20.24 -3.07 14.43
CA MET A 203 20.39 -4.07 13.38
C MET A 203 19.13 -4.20 12.53
N VAL A 204 17.94 -4.06 13.11
CA VAL A 204 16.67 -4.00 12.38
C VAL A 204 16.61 -2.78 11.46
N HIS A 205 17.12 -1.63 11.90
CA HIS A 205 17.25 -0.46 11.01
C HIS A 205 18.22 -0.71 9.84
N LYS A 206 19.31 -1.43 10.08
CA LYS A 206 20.32 -1.72 9.05
C LYS A 206 19.87 -2.77 8.03
N LEU A 207 19.26 -3.86 8.49
CA LEU A 207 18.83 -4.99 7.66
C LEU A 207 17.43 -4.78 7.06
N GLY A 208 16.61 -3.97 7.71
CA GLY A 208 15.19 -3.82 7.40
C GLY A 208 14.31 -4.73 8.25
N TYR A 209 13.12 -4.22 8.60
CA TYR A 209 12.14 -4.98 9.39
C TYR A 209 11.61 -6.20 8.61
N GLY A 210 11.58 -7.36 9.28
CA GLY A 210 11.16 -8.64 8.69
C GLY A 210 12.31 -9.61 8.37
N ASN A 211 13.56 -9.13 8.28
CA ASN A 211 14.73 -9.96 7.96
C ASN A 211 15.29 -10.67 9.21
N TRP A 212 14.45 -11.47 9.88
CA TRP A 212 14.78 -12.07 11.18
C TRP A 212 15.89 -13.11 11.14
N GLU A 213 16.07 -13.82 10.03
CA GLU A 213 17.14 -14.82 9.88
C GLU A 213 18.52 -14.15 9.77
N GLU A 214 18.60 -13.03 9.03
CA GLU A 214 19.80 -12.21 8.97
C GLU A 214 20.10 -11.58 10.33
N LEU A 215 19.08 -11.09 11.04
CA LEU A 215 19.22 -10.58 12.41
C LEU A 215 19.80 -11.63 13.35
N LYS A 216 19.26 -12.86 13.31
CA LYS A 216 19.74 -13.99 14.12
C LYS A 216 21.19 -14.34 13.78
N SER A 217 21.55 -14.30 12.51
CA SER A 217 22.91 -14.52 12.04
C SER A 217 23.86 -13.42 12.55
N ALA A 218 23.41 -12.17 12.53
CA ALA A 218 24.18 -11.03 13.06
C ALA A 218 24.47 -11.16 14.56
N PHE A 219 23.52 -11.68 15.36
CA PHE A 219 23.75 -11.99 16.77
C PHE A 219 24.82 -13.07 16.98
N ARG A 220 24.85 -14.10 16.13
CA ARG A 220 25.86 -15.17 16.22
C ARG A 220 27.25 -14.71 15.82
N MET A 221 27.34 -13.83 14.82
CA MET A 221 28.60 -13.29 14.30
C MET A 221 29.19 -12.19 15.18
N SER A 222 28.35 -11.46 15.92
CA SER A 222 28.80 -10.35 16.74
C SER A 222 29.64 -10.81 17.94
N PRO A 223 30.87 -10.28 18.10
CA PRO A 223 31.71 -10.57 19.26
C PRO A 223 31.08 -10.12 20.59
N LEU A 224 30.20 -9.12 20.56
CA LEU A 224 29.52 -8.59 21.76
C LEU A 224 28.71 -9.66 22.49
N PHE A 225 28.11 -10.59 21.74
CA PHE A 225 27.28 -11.66 22.30
C PHE A 225 28.04 -12.99 22.37
N ARG A 226 29.39 -12.97 22.42
CA ARG A 226 30.20 -14.19 22.40
C ARG A 226 29.82 -15.17 23.51
N PHE A 227 29.60 -14.65 24.72
CA PHE A 227 29.21 -15.44 25.91
C PHE A 227 27.72 -15.39 26.23
N ASP A 228 26.92 -14.61 25.49
CA ASP A 228 25.48 -14.51 25.70
C ASP A 228 24.76 -15.67 24.99
N TRP A 229 24.68 -16.80 25.68
CA TRP A 229 23.97 -17.98 25.19
C TRP A 229 22.46 -17.75 25.07
N PHE A 230 21.89 -16.89 25.93
CA PHE A 230 20.46 -16.65 25.95
C PHE A 230 19.99 -16.10 24.59
N VAL A 231 20.62 -15.02 24.12
CA VAL A 231 20.27 -14.39 22.85
C VAL A 231 20.55 -15.31 21.66
N LYS A 232 21.67 -16.07 21.70
CA LYS A 232 22.03 -17.04 20.65
C LYS A 232 21.07 -18.21 20.53
N SER A 233 20.43 -18.60 21.64
CA SER A 233 19.46 -19.69 21.69
C SER A 233 18.06 -19.28 21.21
N ARG A 234 17.79 -17.98 21.00
CA ARG A 234 16.47 -17.52 20.58
C ARG A 234 16.14 -17.91 19.14
N THR A 235 14.89 -18.24 18.93
CA THR A 235 14.31 -18.42 17.60
C THR A 235 14.08 -17.07 16.92
N THR A 236 13.97 -17.06 15.60
CA THR A 236 13.65 -15.85 14.83
C THR A 236 12.33 -15.23 15.26
N GLN A 237 11.34 -16.05 15.60
CA GLN A 237 10.04 -15.58 16.09
C GLN A 237 10.12 -14.91 17.46
N GLU A 238 10.97 -15.38 18.37
CA GLU A 238 11.15 -14.75 19.67
C GLU A 238 11.86 -13.40 19.56
N LEU A 239 12.87 -13.31 18.68
CA LEU A 239 13.54 -12.05 18.36
C LEU A 239 12.57 -11.05 17.72
N ALA A 240 11.72 -11.52 16.80
CA ALA A 240 10.67 -10.70 16.18
C ALA A 240 9.70 -10.15 17.25
N ARG A 241 9.17 -11.00 18.13
CA ARG A 241 8.28 -10.56 19.22
C ARG A 241 8.93 -9.54 20.14
N ARG A 242 10.22 -9.73 20.48
CA ARG A 242 10.95 -8.73 21.28
C ARG A 242 11.09 -7.42 20.52
N CYS A 243 11.42 -7.47 19.23
CA CYS A 243 11.46 -6.30 18.35
C CYS A 243 10.14 -5.52 18.38
N ASP A 244 9.01 -6.21 18.24
CA ASP A 244 7.68 -5.58 18.22
C ASP A 244 7.34 -4.89 19.54
N THR A 245 7.84 -5.43 20.66
CA THR A 245 7.73 -4.74 21.96
C THR A 245 8.58 -3.48 21.98
N LEU A 246 9.84 -3.53 21.52
CA LEU A 246 10.72 -2.35 21.49
C LEU A 246 10.19 -1.27 20.55
N ILE A 247 9.69 -1.65 19.38
CA ILE A 247 9.09 -0.74 18.40
C ILE A 247 7.92 0.02 19.03
N ARG A 248 7.00 -0.67 19.72
CA ARG A 248 5.88 -0.03 20.42
C ARG A 248 6.33 0.99 21.47
N LEU A 249 7.42 0.69 22.20
CA LEU A 249 8.00 1.63 23.15
C LEU A 249 8.60 2.86 22.44
N VAL A 250 9.29 2.66 21.32
CA VAL A 250 9.85 3.74 20.50
C VAL A 250 8.76 4.60 19.87
N GLU A 251 7.68 4.00 19.37
CA GLU A 251 6.54 4.74 18.82
C GLU A 251 5.88 5.62 19.87
N LYS A 252 5.64 5.07 21.07
CA LYS A 252 5.08 5.83 22.19
C LYS A 252 6.01 6.98 22.60
N GLU A 253 7.31 6.72 22.72
CA GLU A 253 8.31 7.75 23.04
C GLU A 253 8.41 8.83 21.94
N ASN A 254 8.24 8.45 20.68
CA ASN A 254 8.19 9.40 19.57
C ASN A 254 6.95 10.30 19.66
N GLN A 255 5.77 9.74 19.95
CA GLN A 255 4.53 10.51 20.15
C GLN A 255 4.66 11.52 21.29
N GLU A 256 5.16 11.09 22.45
CA GLU A 256 5.39 11.97 23.61
C GLU A 256 6.39 13.10 23.30
N CYS A 257 7.42 12.80 22.50
CA CYS A 257 8.38 13.80 22.06
C CYS A 257 7.76 14.82 21.10
N ASP A 258 6.94 14.36 20.16
CA ASP A 258 6.28 15.22 19.17
C ASP A 258 5.25 16.15 19.83
N GLU A 259 4.51 15.66 20.82
CA GLU A 259 3.58 16.47 21.61
C GLU A 259 4.31 17.56 22.40
N ARG A 260 5.43 17.21 23.06
CA ARG A 260 6.27 18.17 23.78
C ARG A 260 6.83 19.25 22.86
N ASP A 261 7.32 18.87 21.69
CA ASP A 261 7.84 19.82 20.70
C ASP A 261 6.74 20.73 20.16
N ARG A 262 5.53 20.21 19.96
CA ARG A 262 4.37 21.00 19.53
C ARG A 262 3.93 22.00 20.60
N GLN A 263 3.93 21.60 21.87
CA GLN A 263 3.60 22.47 23.00
C GLN A 263 4.65 23.58 23.16
N ALA A 264 5.94 23.24 23.11
CA ALA A 264 7.03 24.22 23.18
C ALA A 264 6.96 25.27 22.04
N ARG A 265 6.50 24.89 20.84
CA ARG A 265 6.26 25.82 19.74
C ARG A 265 5.06 26.75 19.99
N LYS A 266 3.98 26.26 20.61
CA LYS A 266 2.82 27.08 20.99
C LYS A 266 3.18 28.08 22.08
N ASP A 267 3.91 27.64 23.10
CA ASP A 267 4.31 28.49 24.22
C ASP A 267 5.25 29.62 23.74
N LYS A 268 6.18 29.33 22.83
CA LYS A 268 7.02 30.34 22.17
C LYS A 268 6.22 31.37 21.36
N LYS A 269 5.08 30.99 20.78
CA LYS A 269 4.21 31.90 20.02
C LYS A 269 3.37 32.80 20.94
N ASN A 270 2.91 32.28 22.08
CA ASN A 270 2.17 33.05 23.09
C ASN A 270 3.05 34.00 23.92
N MET A 271 4.38 33.85 23.87
CA MET A 271 5.34 34.71 24.59
C MET A 271 5.85 35.92 23.78
N THR A 272 5.17 36.31 22.69
CA THR A 272 5.40 37.60 22.01
C THR A 272 4.39 38.64 22.53
N PRO A 273 4.78 39.61 23.38
CA PRO A 273 3.86 40.59 23.92
C PRO A 273 3.60 41.71 22.92
N THR A 274 2.33 41.89 22.55
CA THR A 274 1.83 43.15 22.00
C THR A 274 1.63 44.12 23.16
N LYS A 275 2.33 45.27 23.11
CA LYS A 275 1.89 46.64 23.49
C LYS A 275 3.05 47.47 24.05
N ARG A 276 3.59 48.33 23.18
CA ARG A 276 4.05 49.67 23.55
C ARG A 276 2.81 50.48 23.98
N PRO A 277 2.82 51.21 25.08
CA PRO A 277 2.02 52.42 25.22
C PRO A 277 2.91 53.61 24.87
N SER A 278 2.58 54.24 23.76
CA SER A 278 2.90 55.63 23.46
C SER A 278 2.22 56.54 24.48
N SER A 279 2.97 57.38 25.18
CA SER A 279 2.44 58.58 25.83
C SER A 279 3.28 59.80 25.47
N SER A 280 2.56 60.76 24.90
CA SER A 280 2.95 62.10 24.47
C SER A 280 3.32 63.02 25.65
N SER A 281 4.23 63.95 25.38
CA SER A 281 4.69 65.07 26.23
C SER A 281 3.57 66.04 26.69
N PRO A 282 3.85 66.92 27.67
CA PRO A 282 4.11 68.33 27.33
C PRO A 282 5.34 68.94 28.03
N ALA A 283 5.65 70.19 27.65
CA ALA A 283 6.94 70.88 27.68
C ALA A 283 7.24 71.78 28.92
N MET A 284 8.43 72.42 28.86
CA MET A 284 9.04 73.52 29.67
C MET A 284 9.86 73.05 30.89
N ASP A 285 11.09 73.48 31.20
CA ASP A 285 11.94 74.63 30.81
C ASP A 285 13.45 74.28 30.97
N SER A 286 14.34 75.10 30.39
CA SER A 286 15.81 75.00 30.16
C SER A 286 16.71 75.09 31.43
N PRO A 287 18.05 75.27 31.31
CA PRO A 287 19.10 74.43 30.70
C PRO A 287 20.25 74.12 31.71
N MET A 288 21.25 73.33 31.30
CA MET A 288 22.67 73.79 31.24
C MET A 288 23.75 72.69 31.49
N GLN A 289 24.78 72.75 30.62
CA GLN A 289 26.16 72.28 30.73
C GLN A 289 26.55 70.81 30.40
N THR A 290 27.00 70.69 29.14
CA THR A 290 28.02 69.79 28.53
C THR A 290 29.39 69.82 29.27
N PRO A 291 30.47 69.05 28.93
CA PRO A 291 30.70 68.24 27.72
C PRO A 291 31.46 66.89 27.87
N SER A 292 31.26 66.04 26.85
CA SER A 292 32.29 65.36 26.02
C SER A 292 33.40 64.48 26.63
N LYS A 293 33.41 63.20 26.22
CA LYS A 293 34.43 62.51 25.37
C LYS A 293 34.19 60.99 25.50
N ARG A 294 33.71 60.22 24.51
CA ARG A 294 34.23 59.86 23.16
C ARG A 294 35.68 59.32 23.16
N GLY A 295 35.84 58.09 22.63
CA GLY A 295 37.11 57.52 22.16
C GLY A 295 37.36 56.12 22.74
N ARG A 296 36.97 55.00 22.12
CA ARG A 296 37.38 54.38 20.85
C ARG A 296 38.73 53.62 20.97
N ARG A 297 38.64 52.33 20.59
CA ARG A 297 39.63 51.31 20.21
C ARG A 297 41.10 51.73 20.04
N ASP A 298 42.01 50.87 20.52
CA ASP A 298 42.89 49.97 19.76
C ASP A 298 43.67 49.14 20.81
N GLY A 299 43.91 47.83 20.70
CA GLY A 299 44.71 47.14 19.68
C GLY A 299 46.08 46.77 20.27
N SER A 300 46.47 45.49 20.14
CA SER A 300 47.85 44.93 20.25
C SER A 300 48.13 43.96 21.42
N ALA A 301 48.34 42.68 21.06
CA ALA A 301 49.18 41.71 21.78
C ALA A 301 50.68 42.07 21.56
N PRO A 302 51.70 41.48 22.25
CA PRO A 302 51.98 40.04 22.23
C PRO A 302 52.72 39.42 23.46
N SER A 303 52.87 38.09 23.40
CA SER A 303 54.06 37.31 23.82
C SER A 303 54.41 37.17 25.32
N GLY A 304 54.29 35.95 25.83
CA GLY A 304 54.94 35.49 27.06
C GLY A 304 55.08 33.97 27.14
N LYS A 305 56.27 33.47 26.78
CA LYS A 305 56.73 32.07 26.82
C LYS A 305 56.71 31.45 28.24
N ARG A 306 56.71 30.09 28.25
CA ARG A 306 57.36 29.16 29.21
C ARG A 306 56.67 29.02 30.58
N ARG A 307 56.62 27.86 31.25
CA ARG A 307 57.34 26.59 31.11
C ARG A 307 56.63 25.50 31.95
N ARG A 308 56.68 24.27 31.43
CA ARG A 308 56.71 22.96 32.11
C ARG A 308 56.94 22.97 33.64
N ARG A 309 56.19 22.16 34.36
CA ARG A 309 56.61 20.80 34.72
C ARG A 309 55.40 19.90 34.90
#